data_AF-A0A5Q4C1A6-F1
#
_entry.id   AF-A0A5Q4C1A6-F1
#
_cell.length_a   1.000
_cell.length_b   1.000
_cell.length_c   1.000
_cell.angle_alpha   90.00
_cell.angle_beta   90.00
_cell.angle_gamma   90.00
#
_symmetry.space_group_name_H-M   'P 1'
#
loop_
_entity.id
_entity.type
_entity.pdbx_description
1 polymer ?
#
loop_
_entity_poly.entity_id
_entity_poly.type
_entity_poly.pdbx_seq_one_letter_code
_entity_poly.pdbx_strand_id
1 'polypeptide(L)'
;KRVFIKDIAHYLLPPNQQKASIAPSAGTTAEPGNPTVLPLDILRKFQWTFLIRHPRRSIPSYYRCTIPPLDEVTGFRNFSASEAGYDELRRLFDFLIRERVVDEKDLMVVDADDLLDDPEGVIRAYCAHVGLDFTDAMLNWSDEDTKLAQEKFAKWNGFHNDALCSTSLKPRDKAHKKVITRESEEAEWLSKYGEKGLKEIRECVDANVKDYEYLKKFAIR
;
A
#
# COMPACT_ATOMS: atom_id res chain seq x y z
N LYS A 1 -15.67 9.57 -9.25
CA LYS A 1 -14.23 9.51 -9.62
C LYS A 1 -13.64 8.27 -8.94
N ARG A 2 -12.72 7.52 -9.56
CA ARG A 2 -12.12 6.34 -8.92
C ARG A 2 -10.92 6.80 -8.08
N VAL A 3 -10.85 6.41 -6.81
CA VAL A 3 -9.68 6.66 -5.95
C VAL A 3 -9.12 5.33 -5.49
N PHE A 4 -7.89 5.10 -5.90
CA PHE A 4 -7.09 4.00 -5.44
C PHE A 4 -6.17 4.52 -4.34
N ILE A 5 -6.41 4.14 -3.09
CA ILE A 5 -5.47 4.43 -2.01
C ILE A 5 -4.42 3.33 -1.99
N LYS A 6 -3.19 3.73 -2.27
CA LYS A 6 -2.02 2.86 -2.17
C LYS A 6 -1.17 3.27 -0.97
N ASP A 7 -0.87 2.29 -0.13
CA ASP A 7 0.13 2.26 0.94
C ASP A 7 -0.10 3.21 2.14
N ILE A 8 -0.32 4.51 1.94
CA ILE A 8 -0.33 5.49 3.05
C ILE A 8 -1.43 6.52 2.83
N ALA A 9 -2.25 6.75 3.86
CA ALA A 9 -3.31 7.76 3.83
C ALA A 9 -2.91 9.12 4.44
N HIS A 10 -1.62 9.40 4.63
CA HIS A 10 -1.09 10.60 5.34
C HIS A 10 -1.57 11.94 4.76
N TYR A 11 -1.83 12.00 3.46
CA TYR A 11 -2.34 13.22 2.82
C TYR A 11 -3.84 13.42 3.04
N LEU A 12 -4.55 12.39 3.46
CA LEU A 12 -5.95 12.44 3.82
C LEU A 12 -6.13 12.51 5.34
N LEU A 13 -5.40 11.70 6.10
CA LEU A 13 -5.41 11.65 7.56
C LEU A 13 -4.06 12.16 8.08
N PRO A 14 -4.01 13.22 8.89
CA PRO A 14 -2.77 13.67 9.49
C PRO A 14 -2.06 12.54 10.26
N PRO A 15 -0.73 12.43 10.11
CA PRO A 15 0.05 11.36 10.76
C PRO A 15 0.04 11.50 12.28
N ASN A 16 0.43 10.44 12.98
CA ASN A 16 0.57 10.43 14.45
C ASN A 16 -0.70 10.85 15.20
N GLN A 17 -1.88 10.52 14.65
CA GLN A 17 -3.19 10.86 15.21
C GLN A 17 -3.39 12.37 15.45
N GLN A 18 -2.66 13.22 14.72
CA GLN A 18 -2.86 14.66 14.78
C GLN A 18 -4.30 15.00 14.37
N LYS A 19 -4.83 16.08 14.96
CA LYS A 19 -6.20 16.52 14.68
C LYS A 19 -6.30 17.03 13.25
N ALA A 20 -7.21 16.44 12.47
CA ALA A 20 -7.51 16.93 11.13
C ALA A 20 -8.31 18.23 11.16
N SER A 21 -8.06 19.06 10.15
CA SER A 21 -8.90 20.19 9.77
C SER A 21 -9.18 20.10 8.28
N ILE A 22 -10.38 20.50 7.87
CA ILE A 22 -10.73 20.55 6.45
C ILE A 22 -9.79 21.55 5.77
N ALA A 23 -9.16 21.10 4.68
CA ALA A 23 -8.29 21.96 3.90
C ALA A 23 -9.10 23.16 3.37
N PRO A 24 -8.62 24.41 3.49
CA PRO A 24 -9.37 25.60 3.04
C PRO A 24 -9.81 25.55 1.58
N SER A 25 -9.06 24.84 0.73
CA SER A 25 -9.38 24.62 -0.69
C SER A 25 -10.53 23.62 -0.92
N ALA A 26 -10.82 22.77 0.07
CA ALA A 26 -11.87 21.76 0.03
C ALA A 26 -13.15 22.21 0.77
N GLY A 27 -13.04 23.15 1.70
CA GLY A 27 -14.16 23.74 2.43
C GLY A 27 -13.70 24.48 3.69
N THR A 28 -14.63 25.20 4.34
CA THR A 28 -14.37 25.93 5.60
C THR A 28 -15.21 25.43 6.77
N THR A 29 -16.17 24.54 6.52
CA THR A 29 -17.03 23.97 7.55
C THR A 29 -16.29 22.90 8.33
N ALA A 30 -16.26 23.02 9.66
CA ALA A 30 -15.74 21.98 10.52
C ALA A 30 -16.68 20.76 10.54
N GLU A 31 -16.12 19.56 10.42
CA GLU A 31 -16.85 18.30 10.53
C GLU A 31 -16.32 17.53 11.75
N PRO A 32 -16.95 17.68 12.94
CA PRO A 32 -16.50 16.99 14.15
C PRO A 32 -16.45 15.47 13.95
N GLY A 33 -15.33 14.86 14.29
CA GLY A 33 -15.15 13.41 14.15
C GLY A 33 -14.78 12.93 12.75
N ASN A 34 -14.60 13.83 11.77
CA ASN A 34 -13.94 13.52 10.50
C ASN A 34 -12.42 13.50 10.74
N PRO A 35 -11.74 12.35 10.62
CA PRO A 35 -10.28 12.25 10.80
C PRO A 35 -9.52 12.70 9.55
N THR A 36 -10.21 13.16 8.50
CA THR A 36 -9.61 13.51 7.21
C THR A 36 -9.58 15.02 6.97
N VAL A 37 -8.74 15.45 6.02
CA VAL A 37 -8.66 16.84 5.56
C VAL A 37 -9.70 17.19 4.47
N LEU A 38 -10.57 16.25 4.11
CA LEU A 38 -11.61 16.42 3.10
C LEU A 38 -13.01 16.29 3.71
N PRO A 39 -13.98 17.11 3.28
CA PRO A 39 -15.35 17.00 3.76
C PRO A 39 -16.03 15.73 3.24
N LEU A 40 -17.04 15.25 3.98
CA LEU A 40 -17.77 14.02 3.65
C LEU A 40 -18.40 14.04 2.25
N ASP A 41 -18.91 15.19 1.80
CA ASP A 41 -19.52 15.33 0.48
C ASP A 41 -18.49 15.10 -0.66
N ILE A 42 -17.23 15.46 -0.43
CA ILE A 42 -16.14 15.20 -1.36
C ILE A 42 -15.75 13.72 -1.30
N LEU A 43 -15.64 13.13 -0.11
CA LEU A 43 -15.30 11.71 0.04
C LEU A 43 -16.31 10.79 -0.66
N ARG A 44 -17.60 11.14 -0.66
CA ARG A 44 -18.68 10.42 -1.36
C ARG A 44 -18.59 10.44 -2.88
N LYS A 45 -17.78 11.33 -3.46
CA LYS A 45 -17.58 11.40 -4.92
C LYS A 45 -16.59 10.34 -5.42
N PHE A 46 -16.03 9.54 -4.51
CA PHE A 46 -15.00 8.55 -4.80
C PHE A 46 -15.47 7.11 -4.62
N GLN A 47 -15.01 6.24 -5.51
CA GLN A 47 -14.92 4.79 -5.25
C GLN A 47 -13.59 4.53 -4.55
N TRP A 48 -13.60 3.71 -3.50
CA TRP A 48 -12.45 3.50 -2.64
C TRP A 48 -11.91 2.07 -2.78
N THR A 49 -10.59 1.96 -2.93
CA THR A 49 -9.87 0.69 -2.89
C THR A 49 -8.64 0.85 -2.00
N PHE A 50 -8.36 -0.15 -1.19
CA PHE A 50 -7.14 -0.26 -0.37
C PHE A 50 -6.24 -1.34 -0.93
N LEU A 51 -4.98 -1.03 -1.20
CA LEU A 51 -3.94 -2.03 -1.43
C LEU A 51 -3.15 -2.22 -0.13
N ILE A 52 -3.11 -3.44 0.38
CA ILE A 52 -2.34 -3.80 1.57
C ILE A 52 -1.28 -4.85 1.21
N ARG A 53 -0.20 -4.88 2.00
CA ARG A 53 0.86 -5.90 1.91
C ARG A 53 1.25 -6.31 3.31
N HIS A 54 1.62 -7.56 3.53
CA HIS A 54 2.02 -8.02 4.85
C HIS A 54 3.20 -7.18 5.41
N PRO A 55 3.12 -6.62 6.65
CA PRO A 55 4.16 -5.77 7.25
C PRO A 55 5.56 -6.40 7.24
N ARG A 56 5.64 -7.71 7.49
CA ARG A 56 6.88 -8.50 7.42
C ARG A 56 7.57 -8.50 6.06
N ARG A 57 6.89 -8.06 4.99
CA ARG A 57 7.45 -7.91 3.63
C ARG A 57 7.63 -6.46 3.25
N SER A 58 6.64 -5.62 3.52
CA SER A 58 6.67 -4.20 3.15
C SER A 58 7.71 -3.42 3.94
N ILE A 59 7.80 -3.60 5.27
CA ILE A 59 8.67 -2.81 6.13
C ILE A 59 10.16 -3.09 5.88
N PRO A 60 10.65 -4.35 5.82
CA PRO A 60 12.05 -4.60 5.46
C PRO A 60 12.38 -4.13 4.04
N SER A 61 11.41 -4.18 3.12
CA SER A 61 11.58 -3.66 1.75
C SER A 61 11.73 -2.15 1.76
N TYR A 62 10.94 -1.43 2.56
CA TYR A 62 11.05 0.01 2.75
C TYR A 62 12.36 0.38 3.44
N TYR A 63 12.75 -0.31 4.51
CA TYR A 63 14.03 -0.11 5.20
C TYR A 63 15.23 -0.23 4.25
N ARG A 64 15.20 -1.22 3.35
CA ARG A 64 16.23 -1.38 2.31
C ARG A 64 16.36 -0.15 1.42
N CYS A 65 15.26 0.57 1.16
CA CYS A 65 15.27 1.80 0.37
C CYS A 65 15.88 2.99 1.11
N THR A 66 16.08 2.90 2.43
CA THR A 66 16.60 3.99 3.27
C THR A 66 18.05 3.82 3.70
N ILE A 67 18.75 2.81 3.15
CA ILE A 67 20.15 2.50 3.48
C ILE A 67 21.00 2.30 2.21
N PRO A 68 22.34 2.40 2.30
CA PRO A 68 23.22 2.14 1.17
C PRO A 68 23.08 0.74 0.57
N PRO A 69 23.21 0.59 -0.77
CA PRO A 69 23.45 1.66 -1.74
C PRO A 69 22.17 2.34 -2.26
N LEU A 70 20.99 1.87 -1.85
CA LEU A 70 19.72 2.30 -2.44
C LEU A 70 19.33 3.72 -2.04
N ASP A 71 19.73 4.16 -0.85
CA ASP A 71 19.48 5.51 -0.34
C ASP A 71 20.07 6.63 -1.23
N GLU A 72 21.14 6.35 -1.97
CA GLU A 72 21.70 7.25 -2.98
C GLU A 72 20.78 7.40 -4.20
N VAL A 73 20.08 6.32 -4.57
CA VAL A 73 19.17 6.28 -5.72
C VAL A 73 17.80 6.85 -5.35
N THR A 74 17.28 6.48 -4.18
CA THR A 74 15.95 6.88 -3.72
C THR A 74 15.95 8.30 -3.16
N GLY A 75 17.06 8.74 -2.58
CA GLY A 75 17.16 9.98 -1.80
C GLY A 75 16.60 9.85 -0.38
N PHE A 76 16.08 8.69 0.01
CA PHE A 76 15.56 8.43 1.35
C PHE A 76 16.72 8.00 2.24
N ARG A 77 17.12 8.85 3.19
CA ARG A 77 18.27 8.58 4.08
C ARG A 77 17.87 8.13 5.49
N ASN A 78 16.58 8.15 5.79
CA ASN A 78 16.04 7.84 7.11
C ASN A 78 14.83 6.94 6.98
N PHE A 79 14.79 5.89 7.80
CA PHE A 79 13.61 5.08 7.99
C PHE A 79 12.65 5.81 8.94
N SER A 80 11.39 5.99 8.52
CA SER A 80 10.33 6.53 9.38
C SER A 80 9.24 5.49 9.59
N ALA A 81 9.12 4.97 10.81
CA ALA A 81 8.10 3.97 11.13
C ALA A 81 6.66 4.45 10.90
N SER A 82 6.42 5.77 10.95
CA SER A 82 5.11 6.34 10.60
C SER A 82 4.75 6.16 9.13
N GLU A 83 5.71 5.98 8.22
CA GLU A 83 5.43 5.72 6.80
C GLU A 83 4.92 4.29 6.53
N ALA A 84 4.78 3.45 7.56
CA ALA A 84 4.15 2.14 7.41
C ALA A 84 2.64 2.25 7.07
N GLY A 85 1.93 3.25 7.59
CA GLY A 85 0.59 3.64 7.13
C GLY A 85 -0.60 2.77 7.56
N TYR A 86 -0.40 1.64 8.25
CA TYR A 86 -1.49 0.65 8.47
C TYR A 86 -2.58 1.15 9.43
N ASP A 87 -2.22 1.87 10.50
CA ASP A 87 -3.18 2.53 11.39
C ASP A 87 -4.04 3.52 10.59
N GLU A 88 -3.41 4.33 9.74
CA GLU A 88 -4.11 5.32 8.94
C GLU A 88 -5.05 4.67 7.92
N LEU A 89 -4.63 3.58 7.27
CA LEU A 89 -5.49 2.83 6.36
C LEU A 89 -6.71 2.27 7.09
N ARG A 90 -6.51 1.66 8.27
CA ARG A 90 -7.60 1.11 9.08
C ARG A 90 -8.56 2.19 9.56
N ARG A 91 -8.06 3.29 10.10
CA ARG A 91 -8.89 4.40 10.58
C ARG A 91 -9.71 5.02 9.44
N LEU A 92 -9.11 5.15 8.26
CA LEU A 92 -9.83 5.63 7.07
C LEU A 92 -10.90 4.61 6.64
N PHE A 93 -10.56 3.32 6.58
CA PHE A 93 -11.49 2.24 6.26
C PHE A 93 -12.71 2.26 7.18
N ASP A 94 -12.49 2.25 8.49
CA ASP A 94 -13.54 2.27 9.51
C ASP A 94 -14.37 3.56 9.43
N PHE A 95 -13.72 4.70 9.15
CA PHE A 95 -14.40 5.98 8.99
C PHE A 95 -15.35 6.00 7.78
N LEU A 96 -14.90 5.50 6.63
CA LEU A 96 -15.71 5.46 5.41
C LEU A 96 -16.97 4.61 5.60
N ILE A 97 -16.87 3.49 6.33
CA ILE A 97 -18.02 2.63 6.67
C ILE A 97 -18.92 3.33 7.70
N ARG A 98 -18.34 3.84 8.79
CA ARG A 98 -19.10 4.46 9.90
C ARG A 98 -19.96 5.62 9.44
N GLU A 99 -19.42 6.47 8.57
CA GLU A 99 -20.13 7.62 8.00
C GLU A 99 -20.97 7.26 6.76
N ARG A 100 -21.04 5.97 6.40
CA ARG A 100 -21.75 5.44 5.23
C ARG A 100 -21.32 6.13 3.94
N VAL A 101 -20.04 6.49 3.82
CA VAL A 101 -19.47 7.02 2.57
C VAL A 101 -19.50 5.93 1.50
N VAL A 102 -19.23 4.69 1.90
CA VAL A 102 -19.36 3.46 1.12
C VAL A 102 -19.93 2.38 2.03
N ASP A 103 -20.77 1.50 1.48
CA ASP A 103 -21.22 0.29 2.17
C ASP A 103 -20.04 -0.69 2.32
N GLU A 104 -19.94 -1.40 3.45
CA GLU A 104 -18.81 -2.32 3.73
C GLU A 104 -18.57 -3.33 2.61
N LYS A 105 -19.64 -3.90 2.02
CA LYS A 105 -19.57 -4.85 0.90
C LYS A 105 -18.97 -4.25 -0.38
N ASP A 106 -19.04 -2.93 -0.54
CA ASP A 106 -18.57 -2.21 -1.71
C ASP A 106 -17.16 -1.62 -1.47
N LEU A 107 -16.61 -1.77 -0.26
CA LEU A 107 -15.27 -1.33 0.10
C LEU A 107 -14.25 -2.43 -0.19
N MET A 108 -13.43 -2.20 -1.22
CA MET A 108 -12.52 -3.22 -1.73
C MET A 108 -11.15 -3.14 -1.07
N VAL A 109 -10.66 -4.29 -0.59
CA VAL A 109 -9.27 -4.47 -0.16
C VAL A 109 -8.59 -5.47 -1.10
N VAL A 110 -7.46 -5.08 -1.66
CA VAL A 110 -6.57 -5.95 -2.43
C VAL A 110 -5.36 -6.26 -1.57
N ASP A 111 -5.09 -7.54 -1.32
CA ASP A 111 -3.87 -7.95 -0.66
C ASP A 111 -2.79 -8.31 -1.70
N ALA A 112 -1.59 -7.79 -1.49
CA ALA A 112 -0.50 -7.96 -2.44
C ALA A 112 -0.01 -9.40 -2.55
N ASP A 113 -0.11 -10.21 -1.49
CA ASP A 113 0.28 -11.63 -1.56
C ASP A 113 -0.74 -12.44 -2.36
N ASP A 114 -2.05 -12.14 -2.23
CA ASP A 114 -3.09 -12.73 -3.08
C ASP A 114 -2.92 -12.31 -4.55
N LEU A 115 -2.67 -11.01 -4.80
CA LEU A 115 -2.41 -10.49 -6.15
C LEU A 115 -1.20 -11.16 -6.81
N LEU A 116 -0.12 -11.40 -6.05
CA LEU A 116 1.07 -12.07 -6.58
C LEU A 116 0.88 -13.58 -6.74
N ASP A 117 -0.07 -14.19 -6.03
CA ASP A 117 -0.42 -15.61 -6.16
C ASP A 117 -1.33 -15.90 -7.34
N ASP A 118 -2.30 -15.03 -7.59
CA ASP A 118 -3.22 -15.11 -8.72
C ASP A 118 -3.47 -13.72 -9.33
N PRO A 119 -2.51 -13.19 -10.12
CA PRO A 119 -2.65 -11.87 -10.70
C PRO A 119 -3.89 -11.71 -11.58
N GLU A 120 -4.20 -12.73 -12.40
CA GLU A 120 -5.33 -12.65 -13.31
C GLU A 120 -6.66 -12.67 -12.54
N GLY A 121 -6.84 -13.60 -11.59
CA GLY A 121 -8.06 -13.68 -10.78
C GLY A 121 -8.32 -12.38 -10.02
N VAL A 122 -7.29 -11.86 -9.33
CA VAL A 122 -7.41 -10.64 -8.53
C VAL A 122 -7.66 -9.40 -9.41
N ILE A 123 -6.96 -9.24 -10.54
CA ILE A 123 -7.19 -8.10 -11.44
C ILE A 123 -8.56 -8.20 -12.12
N ARG A 124 -9.04 -9.40 -12.49
CA ARG A 124 -10.41 -9.57 -13.01
C ARG A 124 -11.48 -9.19 -11.97
N ALA A 125 -11.33 -9.67 -10.73
CA ALA A 125 -12.23 -9.32 -9.63
C ALA A 125 -12.22 -7.81 -9.34
N TYR A 126 -11.02 -7.20 -9.34
CA TYR A 126 -10.87 -5.75 -9.24
C TYR A 126 -11.63 -5.02 -10.35
N CYS A 127 -11.40 -5.39 -11.62
CA CYS A 127 -12.08 -4.79 -12.78
C CYS A 127 -13.60 -4.87 -12.68
N ALA A 128 -14.13 -6.05 -12.33
CA ALA A 128 -15.56 -6.27 -12.18
C ALA A 128 -16.18 -5.33 -11.12
N HIS A 129 -15.47 -5.10 -10.00
CA HIS A 129 -15.95 -4.24 -8.92
C HIS A 129 -15.94 -2.75 -9.28
N VAL A 130 -14.91 -2.28 -9.98
CA VAL A 130 -14.78 -0.85 -10.34
C VAL A 130 -15.44 -0.49 -11.67
N GLY A 131 -16.10 -1.47 -12.31
CA GLY A 131 -16.76 -1.31 -13.61
C GLY A 131 -15.76 -1.02 -14.73
N LEU A 132 -14.71 -1.83 -14.81
CA LEU A 132 -13.74 -1.84 -15.91
C LEU A 132 -13.79 -3.18 -16.63
N ASP A 133 -13.52 -3.16 -17.93
CA ASP A 133 -13.31 -4.38 -18.70
C ASP A 133 -11.88 -4.87 -18.50
N PHE A 134 -11.72 -6.13 -18.11
CA PHE A 134 -10.42 -6.77 -18.06
C PHE A 134 -9.84 -6.93 -19.46
N THR A 135 -8.54 -6.67 -19.62
CA THR A 135 -7.79 -6.96 -20.83
C THR A 135 -6.44 -7.58 -20.50
N ASP A 136 -5.91 -8.44 -21.38
CA ASP A 136 -4.61 -9.11 -21.18
C ASP A 136 -3.45 -8.11 -21.05
N ALA A 137 -3.61 -6.90 -21.59
CA ALA A 137 -2.65 -5.79 -21.47
C ALA A 137 -2.48 -5.28 -20.03
N MET A 138 -3.40 -5.61 -19.11
CA MET A 138 -3.25 -5.31 -17.69
C MET A 138 -2.22 -6.22 -17.00
N LEU A 139 -1.90 -7.37 -17.61
CA LEU A 139 -0.94 -8.33 -17.08
C LEU A 139 0.33 -8.45 -17.93
N ASN A 140 0.30 -7.96 -19.17
CA ASN A 140 1.41 -8.07 -20.11
C ASN A 140 1.58 -6.73 -20.81
N TRP A 141 2.81 -6.23 -20.89
CA TRP A 141 3.06 -4.90 -21.43
C TRP A 141 4.19 -4.92 -22.46
N SER A 142 4.06 -4.00 -23.42
CA SER A 142 4.99 -3.84 -24.53
C SER A 142 6.25 -3.04 -24.14
N ASP A 143 7.21 -2.97 -25.07
CA ASP A 143 8.37 -2.09 -24.92
C ASP A 143 7.94 -0.61 -24.88
N GLU A 144 6.91 -0.25 -25.64
CA GLU A 144 6.31 1.10 -25.62
C GLU A 144 5.71 1.43 -24.25
N ASP A 145 4.95 0.51 -23.66
CA ASP A 145 4.39 0.66 -22.32
C ASP A 145 5.50 0.80 -21.26
N THR A 146 6.56 -0.01 -21.41
CA THR A 146 7.73 0.03 -20.52
C THR A 146 8.41 1.39 -20.58
N LYS A 147 8.64 1.92 -21.79
CA LYS A 147 9.24 3.25 -21.97
C LYS A 147 8.37 4.35 -21.36
N LEU A 148 7.06 4.30 -21.58
CA LEU A 148 6.13 5.24 -20.97
C LEU A 148 6.18 5.17 -19.44
N ALA A 149 6.20 3.96 -18.87
CA ALA A 149 6.31 3.76 -17.43
C ALA A 149 7.63 4.32 -16.87
N GLN A 150 8.77 4.07 -17.54
CA GLN A 150 10.07 4.62 -17.14
C GLN A 150 10.05 6.15 -17.09
N GLU A 151 9.44 6.81 -18.08
CA GLU A 151 9.28 8.27 -18.10
C GLU A 151 8.39 8.78 -16.96
N LYS A 152 7.25 8.12 -16.70
CA LYS A 152 6.31 8.54 -15.64
C LYS A 152 6.83 8.29 -14.24
N PHE A 153 7.63 7.23 -14.04
CA PHE A 153 8.18 6.83 -12.74
C PHE A 153 9.62 7.28 -12.51
N ALA A 154 10.22 8.07 -13.42
CA ALA A 154 11.60 8.54 -13.31
C ALA A 154 11.94 9.29 -11.99
N LYS A 155 10.93 9.85 -11.31
CA LYS A 155 11.09 10.51 -10.00
C LYS A 155 11.18 9.53 -8.81
N TRP A 156 10.87 8.26 -9.04
CA TRP A 156 10.77 7.21 -8.03
C TRP A 156 11.79 6.09 -8.28
N ASN A 157 12.98 6.45 -8.78
CA ASN A 157 14.06 5.51 -9.07
C ASN A 157 14.38 4.65 -7.83
N GLY A 158 14.58 3.34 -8.06
CA GLY A 158 14.84 2.37 -6.99
C GLY A 158 13.58 1.72 -6.39
N PHE A 159 12.40 2.33 -6.50
CA PHE A 159 11.15 1.77 -5.95
C PHE A 159 10.42 0.83 -6.91
N HIS A 160 10.58 1.02 -8.21
CA HIS A 160 9.81 0.31 -9.25
C HIS A 160 10.68 -0.48 -10.23
N ASN A 161 11.99 -0.58 -9.98
CA ASN A 161 12.94 -1.17 -10.91
C ASN A 161 12.57 -2.61 -11.30
N ASP A 162 12.16 -3.43 -10.33
CA ASP A 162 11.78 -4.83 -10.61
C ASP A 162 10.60 -4.91 -11.61
N ALA A 163 9.60 -4.04 -11.44
CA ALA A 163 8.46 -3.97 -12.36
C ALA A 163 8.88 -3.40 -13.73
N LEU A 164 9.65 -2.31 -13.74
CA LEU A 164 10.15 -1.64 -14.96
C LEU A 164 11.11 -2.51 -15.80
N CYS A 165 11.74 -3.52 -15.19
CA CYS A 165 12.62 -4.47 -15.86
C CYS A 165 11.90 -5.78 -16.28
N SER A 166 10.60 -5.88 -16.03
CA SER A 166 9.80 -7.04 -16.45
C SER A 166 8.87 -6.67 -17.61
N THR A 167 8.21 -7.65 -18.21
CA THR A 167 7.27 -7.48 -19.33
C THR A 167 5.86 -7.97 -19.01
N SER A 168 5.64 -8.47 -17.78
CA SER A 168 4.38 -9.06 -17.37
C SER A 168 4.29 -9.25 -15.85
N LEU A 169 3.09 -9.19 -15.31
CA LEU A 169 2.75 -9.62 -13.94
C LEU A 169 2.25 -11.07 -13.98
N LYS A 170 3.10 -11.99 -13.54
CA LYS A 170 2.82 -13.43 -13.52
C LYS A 170 2.75 -13.97 -12.08
N PRO A 171 2.03 -15.08 -11.84
CA PRO A 171 2.05 -15.75 -10.56
C PRO A 171 3.48 -15.97 -10.07
N ARG A 172 3.76 -15.66 -8.81
CA ARG A 172 5.08 -15.91 -8.21
C ARG A 172 5.42 -17.40 -8.28
N ASP A 173 6.69 -17.70 -8.52
CA ASP A 173 7.16 -19.09 -8.51
C ASP A 173 6.86 -19.72 -7.13
N LYS A 174 6.33 -20.95 -7.14
CA LYS A 174 6.09 -21.73 -5.92
C LYS A 174 7.37 -21.94 -5.12
N ALA A 175 8.54 -21.95 -5.76
CA ALA A 175 9.84 -21.98 -5.10
C ALA A 175 10.11 -20.73 -4.23
N HIS A 176 9.44 -19.60 -4.51
CA HIS A 176 9.51 -18.39 -3.71
C HIS A 176 8.46 -18.33 -2.59
N LYS A 177 7.49 -19.27 -2.55
CA LYS A 177 6.59 -19.48 -1.41
C LYS A 177 7.31 -20.24 -0.28
N LYS A 178 8.37 -19.65 0.28
CA LYS A 178 8.97 -20.19 1.50
C LYS A 178 8.00 -20.01 2.65
N VAL A 179 7.80 -21.07 3.44
CA VAL A 179 7.19 -20.95 4.77
C VAL A 179 8.18 -20.18 5.62
N ILE A 180 7.87 -18.93 5.90
CA ILE A 180 8.77 -18.03 6.58
C ILE A 180 8.34 -17.96 8.04
N THR A 181 9.28 -18.28 8.92
CA THR A 181 9.10 -18.20 10.37
C THR A 181 9.66 -16.88 10.87
N ARG A 182 9.18 -16.46 12.05
CA ARG A 182 9.66 -15.23 12.70
C ARG A 182 11.17 -15.26 12.86
N GLU A 183 11.70 -16.39 13.30
CA GLU A 183 13.12 -16.63 13.53
C GLU A 183 13.93 -16.51 12.23
N SER A 184 13.46 -17.12 11.13
CA SER A 184 14.16 -17.04 9.85
C SER A 184 14.20 -15.63 9.27
N GLU A 185 13.13 -14.86 9.44
CA GLU A 185 13.04 -13.46 9.00
C GLU A 185 13.93 -12.55 9.84
N GLU A 186 13.89 -12.68 11.16
CA GLU A 186 14.73 -11.87 12.04
C GLU A 186 16.23 -12.18 11.83
N ALA A 187 16.59 -13.44 11.56
CA ALA A 187 17.95 -13.80 11.17
C ALA A 187 18.36 -13.16 9.83
N GLU A 188 17.45 -13.15 8.84
CA GLU A 188 17.69 -12.48 7.55
C GLU A 188 17.88 -10.96 7.73
N TRP A 189 17.02 -10.32 8.52
CA TRP A 189 17.11 -8.88 8.79
C TRP A 189 18.38 -8.53 9.56
N LEU A 190 18.78 -9.35 10.54
CA LEU A 190 20.04 -9.17 11.25
C LEU A 190 21.23 -9.26 10.28
N SER A 191 21.24 -10.29 9.43
CA SER A 191 22.31 -10.48 8.46
C SER A 191 22.39 -9.34 7.44
N LYS A 192 21.25 -8.78 7.01
CA LYS A 192 21.20 -7.75 5.97
C LYS A 192 21.39 -6.33 6.51
N TYR A 193 20.85 -6.04 7.69
CA TYR A 193 20.66 -4.68 8.19
C TYR A 193 21.30 -4.43 9.56
N GLY A 194 21.96 -5.45 10.13
CA GLY A 194 22.58 -5.38 11.45
C GLY A 194 21.56 -5.26 12.59
N GLU A 195 22.07 -5.09 13.82
CA GLU A 195 21.23 -5.06 15.02
C GLU A 195 20.24 -3.89 15.02
N LYS A 196 20.69 -2.71 14.57
CA LYS A 196 19.83 -1.53 14.46
C LYS A 196 18.66 -1.78 13.52
N GLY A 197 18.94 -2.27 12.30
CA GLY A 197 17.89 -2.53 11.32
C GLY A 197 16.94 -3.64 11.75
N LEU A 198 17.46 -4.74 12.34
CA LEU A 198 16.62 -5.77 12.95
C LEU A 198 15.64 -5.16 13.97
N LYS A 199 16.16 -4.33 14.89
CA LYS A 199 15.35 -3.71 15.95
C LYS A 199 14.26 -2.81 15.36
N GLU A 200 14.62 -1.87 14.50
CA GLU A 200 13.69 -0.90 13.91
C GLU A 200 12.62 -1.58 13.06
N ILE A 201 13.01 -2.55 12.24
CA ILE A 201 12.08 -3.35 11.41
C ILE A 201 11.13 -4.14 12.29
N ARG A 202 11.64 -4.86 13.29
CA ARG A 202 10.82 -5.72 14.17
C ARG A 202 9.80 -4.89 14.94
N GLU A 203 10.22 -3.78 15.54
CA GLU A 203 9.32 -2.89 16.28
C GLU A 203 8.22 -2.33 15.37
N CYS A 204 8.57 -1.89 14.15
CA CYS A 204 7.60 -1.39 13.18
C CYS A 204 6.66 -2.50 12.68
N VAL A 205 7.15 -3.71 12.43
CA VAL A 205 6.33 -4.87 12.05
C VAL A 205 5.32 -5.19 13.15
N ASP A 206 5.80 -5.37 14.39
CA ASP A 206 4.95 -5.76 15.52
C ASP A 206 3.87 -4.70 15.81
N ALA A 207 4.16 -3.43 15.55
CA ALA A 207 3.20 -2.34 15.66
C ALA A 207 2.07 -2.37 14.61
N ASN A 208 2.32 -2.92 13.41
CA ASN A 208 1.41 -2.80 12.26
C ASN A 208 0.69 -4.11 11.88
N VAL A 209 1.13 -5.28 12.37
CA VAL A 209 0.56 -6.59 11.99
C VAL A 209 -0.93 -6.69 12.31
N LYS A 210 -1.38 -6.17 13.45
CA LYS A 210 -2.79 -6.27 13.86
C LYS A 210 -3.73 -5.51 12.93
N ASP A 211 -3.31 -4.35 12.44
CA ASP A 211 -4.11 -3.54 11.51
C ASP A 211 -4.14 -4.14 10.12
N TYR A 212 -3.01 -4.73 9.68
CA TYR A 212 -2.98 -5.56 8.48
C TYR A 212 -3.96 -6.75 8.59
N GLU A 213 -3.90 -7.54 9.67
CA GLU A 213 -4.78 -8.70 9.87
C GLU A 213 -6.26 -8.31 9.95
N TYR A 214 -6.56 -7.12 10.47
CA TYR A 214 -7.90 -6.55 10.45
C TYR A 214 -8.37 -6.29 9.02
N LEU A 215 -7.59 -5.53 8.23
CA LEU A 215 -7.94 -5.17 6.86
C LEU A 215 -7.99 -6.40 5.92
N LYS A 216 -7.11 -7.37 6.14
CA LYS A 216 -7.04 -8.63 5.36
C LYS A 216 -8.34 -9.44 5.41
N LYS A 217 -9.17 -9.28 6.44
CA LYS A 217 -10.49 -9.94 6.52
C LYS A 217 -11.44 -9.52 5.40
N PHE A 218 -11.22 -8.32 4.85
CA PHE A 218 -12.00 -7.72 3.76
C PHE A 218 -11.32 -7.87 2.40
N ALA A 219 -10.17 -8.57 2.34
CA ALA A 219 -9.46 -8.80 1.08
C ALA A 219 -10.29 -9.62 0.11
N ILE A 220 -10.25 -9.24 -1.16
CA ILE A 220 -10.95 -9.91 -2.23
C ILE A 220 -10.40 -11.34 -2.38
N ARG A 221 -11.29 -12.28 -2.73
CA ARG A 221 -10.96 -13.68 -2.94
C ARG A 221 -11.33 -14.10 -4.35
#